data_AF-A0A6T6C879-F1
#
_entry.id   AF-A0A6T6C879-F1
#
_cell.length_a   1.000
_cell.length_b   1.000
_cell.length_c   1.000
_cell.angle_alpha   90.00
_cell.angle_beta   90.00
_cell.angle_gamma   90.00
#
_symmetry.space_group_name_H-M   'P 1'
#
loop_
_entity.id
_entity.type
_entity.pdbx_description
1 polymer ?
#
loop_
_entity_poly.entity_id
_entity_poly.type
_entity_poly.pdbx_seq_one_letter_code
_entity_poly.pdbx_strand_id
1 'polypeptide(L)'
;MYVEDQPAFLNAACILQTRLPPHALLRGVKEIERQQGRNFDGSALRFGPRSLDLDLLFYDEPNFRVDEVDLNIPHPRIAERPFVLQPLCDLDPEAGRSALGSSAATMLQALSPLQSPPVRVTPLGRTTQNVLEWNGVPKAMGIINATPDSFSDGGKFISIESAIRQASNLIQRGCSLLDIGGQSTRPGATIVPEDTEQQRVVR
;
A
#
# COMPACT_ATOMS: atom_id res chain seq x y z
N MET A 1 -10.03 -15.14 -20.57
CA MET A 1 -11.11 -15.36 -19.58
C MET A 1 -10.44 -15.27 -18.22
N TYR A 2 -10.76 -14.25 -17.42
CA TYR A 2 -10.19 -14.12 -16.07
C TYR A 2 -10.89 -15.12 -15.16
N VAL A 3 -10.15 -15.72 -14.22
CA VAL A 3 -10.75 -16.57 -13.18
C VAL A 3 -11.44 -15.62 -12.20
N GLU A 4 -12.76 -15.75 -12.04
CA GLU A 4 -13.54 -14.86 -11.15
C GLU A 4 -13.51 -15.33 -9.69
N ASP A 5 -13.27 -16.62 -9.46
CA ASP A 5 -13.13 -17.21 -8.13
C ASP A 5 -11.66 -17.20 -7.69
N GLN A 6 -11.17 -16.02 -7.31
CA GLN A 6 -9.82 -15.82 -6.78
C GLN A 6 -9.78 -14.68 -5.76
N PRO A 7 -8.77 -14.64 -4.86
CA PRO A 7 -8.60 -13.56 -3.91
C PRO A 7 -8.49 -12.19 -4.59
N ALA A 8 -8.85 -11.12 -3.87
CA ALA A 8 -8.70 -9.76 -4.36
C ALA A 8 -7.22 -9.42 -4.67
N PHE A 9 -7.01 -8.64 -5.73
CA PHE A 9 -5.68 -8.17 -6.12
C PHE A 9 -5.28 -6.90 -5.37
N LEU A 10 -4.04 -6.87 -4.90
CA LEU A 10 -3.37 -5.63 -4.53
C LEU A 10 -2.72 -5.04 -5.78
N ASN A 11 -3.08 -3.79 -6.11
CA ASN A 11 -2.55 -3.08 -7.26
C ASN A 11 -1.79 -1.83 -6.78
N ALA A 12 -0.64 -1.59 -7.39
CA ALA A 12 0.19 -0.42 -7.12
C ALA A 12 0.89 0.02 -8.40
N ALA A 13 1.22 1.29 -8.47
CA ALA A 13 2.10 1.87 -9.48
C ALA A 13 3.33 2.46 -8.77
N CYS A 14 4.46 2.52 -9.46
CA CYS A 14 5.64 3.21 -8.97
C CYS A 14 6.36 3.88 -10.14
N ILE A 15 7.07 4.97 -9.81
CA ILE A 15 8.04 5.59 -10.72
C ILE A 15 9.41 5.09 -10.30
N LEU A 16 10.21 4.66 -11.26
CA LEU A 16 11.59 4.23 -11.04
C LEU A 16 12.53 4.98 -11.96
N GLN A 17 13.77 5.13 -11.52
CA GLN A 17 14.86 5.63 -12.34
C GLN A 17 15.82 4.47 -12.65
N THR A 18 16.20 4.33 -13.91
CA THR A 18 17.09 3.24 -14.35
C THR A 18 17.97 3.68 -15.51
N ARG A 19 19.09 2.98 -15.69
CA ARG A 19 19.96 3.09 -16.88
C ARG A 19 19.78 1.94 -17.86
N LEU A 20 18.92 0.97 -17.52
CA LEU A 20 18.66 -0.19 -18.37
C LEU A 20 17.75 0.20 -19.53
N PRO A 21 18.08 -0.14 -20.79
CA PRO A 21 17.15 0.08 -21.90
C PRO A 21 15.87 -0.75 -21.73
N PRO A 22 14.75 -0.39 -22.40
CA PRO A 22 13.43 -1.00 -22.19
C PRO A 22 13.43 -2.53 -22.19
N HIS A 23 14.09 -3.17 -23.16
CA HIS A 23 14.15 -4.65 -23.26
C HIS A 23 14.96 -5.28 -22.13
N ALA A 24 16.02 -4.61 -21.67
CA ALA A 24 16.79 -5.09 -20.53
C ALA A 24 16.00 -4.94 -19.23
N LEU A 25 15.23 -3.85 -19.10
CA LEU A 25 14.33 -3.63 -17.98
C LEU A 25 13.21 -4.68 -17.97
N LEU A 26 12.56 -4.95 -19.11
CA LEU A 26 11.55 -6.01 -19.24
C LEU A 26 12.11 -7.37 -18.81
N ARG A 27 13.32 -7.73 -19.27
CA ARG A 27 13.97 -8.98 -18.83
C ARG A 27 14.18 -9.01 -17.31
N GLY A 28 14.64 -7.91 -16.71
CA GLY A 28 14.83 -7.80 -15.26
C GLY A 28 13.51 -7.95 -14.49
N VAL A 29 12.45 -7.31 -14.97
CA VAL A 29 11.10 -7.40 -14.41
C VAL A 29 10.57 -8.84 -14.46
N LYS A 30 10.68 -9.51 -15.62
CA LYS A 30 10.27 -10.91 -15.77
C LYS A 30 11.08 -11.87 -14.93
N GLU A 31 12.35 -11.58 -14.68
CA GLU A 31 13.18 -12.36 -13.78
C GLU A 31 12.72 -12.22 -12.31
N ILE A 32 12.31 -11.03 -11.88
CA ILE A 32 11.73 -10.81 -10.54
C ILE A 32 10.43 -11.60 -10.39
N GLU A 33 9.52 -11.51 -11.36
CA GLU A 33 8.28 -12.31 -11.36
C GLU A 33 8.57 -13.81 -11.26
N ARG A 34 9.56 -14.30 -12.02
CA ARG A 34 9.97 -15.71 -12.00
C ARG A 34 10.52 -16.14 -10.65
N GLN A 35 11.26 -15.26 -9.96
CA GLN A 35 11.79 -15.53 -8.63
C GLN A 35 10.68 -15.58 -7.57
N GLN A 36 9.66 -14.73 -7.70
CA GLN A 36 8.50 -14.72 -6.80
C GLN A 36 7.48 -15.83 -7.08
N GLY A 37 7.36 -16.27 -8.34
CA GLY A 37 6.41 -17.30 -8.78
C GLY A 37 6.92 -18.74 -8.66
N ARG A 38 8.18 -18.96 -8.24
CA ARG A 38 8.69 -20.30 -7.89
C ARG A 38 8.52 -20.56 -6.40
N ASN A 39 7.36 -21.08 -6.03
CA ASN A 39 7.33 -22.01 -4.90
C ASN A 39 8.17 -23.23 -5.33
N PHE A 40 9.31 -23.46 -4.67
CA PHE A 40 10.22 -24.58 -4.95
C PHE A 40 9.62 -25.97 -4.60
N ASP A 41 8.31 -26.07 -4.34
CA ASP A 41 7.63 -27.28 -3.88
C ASP A 41 6.88 -28.04 -5.00
N GLY A 42 6.86 -27.52 -6.24
CA GLY A 42 6.23 -28.20 -7.38
C GLY A 42 4.71 -28.27 -7.33
N SER A 43 4.04 -27.52 -6.44
CA SER A 43 2.58 -27.55 -6.25
C SER A 43 1.80 -26.55 -7.11
N ALA A 44 2.50 -25.70 -7.88
CA ALA A 44 1.86 -24.61 -8.63
C ALA A 44 1.03 -25.12 -9.82
N LEU A 45 -0.30 -25.01 -9.69
CA LEU A 45 -1.25 -25.19 -10.79
C LEU A 45 -0.89 -24.25 -11.95
N ARG A 46 -0.89 -24.78 -13.18
CA ARG A 46 -0.83 -23.98 -14.41
C ARG A 46 -2.07 -23.06 -14.39
N PHE A 47 -1.85 -21.73 -14.40
CA PHE A 47 -2.88 -20.67 -14.19
C PHE A 47 -3.33 -20.42 -12.74
N GLY A 48 -2.57 -20.86 -11.73
CA GLY A 48 -2.79 -20.47 -10.33
C GLY A 48 -2.48 -19.00 -10.04
N PRO A 49 -2.90 -18.49 -8.87
CA PRO A 49 -2.69 -17.09 -8.46
C PRO A 49 -1.19 -16.75 -8.50
N ARG A 50 -0.83 -15.75 -9.30
CA ARG A 50 0.54 -15.22 -9.36
C ARG A 50 0.79 -14.43 -8.07
N SER A 51 1.92 -14.71 -7.41
CA SER A 51 2.33 -13.92 -6.23
C SER A 51 2.66 -12.47 -6.58
N LEU A 52 3.06 -12.20 -7.84
CA LEU A 52 3.41 -10.88 -8.34
C LEU A 52 3.25 -10.79 -9.87
N ASP A 53 2.75 -9.66 -10.37
CA ASP A 53 2.69 -9.31 -11.79
C ASP A 53 3.20 -7.88 -11.95
N LEU A 54 4.15 -7.65 -12.86
CA LEU A 54 4.84 -6.37 -13.06
C LEU A 54 4.78 -5.97 -14.54
N ASP A 55 4.02 -4.92 -14.82
CA ASP A 55 3.85 -4.36 -16.16
C ASP A 55 4.63 -3.03 -16.32
N LEU A 56 5.27 -2.85 -17.47
CA LEU A 56 5.89 -1.59 -17.87
C LEU A 56 4.86 -0.69 -18.56
N LEU A 57 4.43 0.39 -17.91
CA LEU A 57 3.36 1.25 -18.42
C LEU A 57 3.86 2.35 -19.37
N PHE A 58 4.89 3.08 -18.95
CA PHE A 58 5.54 4.16 -19.69
C PHE A 58 7.06 4.04 -19.52
N TYR A 59 7.83 4.73 -20.35
CA TYR A 59 9.28 4.72 -20.25
C TYR A 59 9.87 6.02 -20.77
N ASP A 60 10.81 6.59 -20.01
CA ASP A 60 11.59 7.79 -20.38
C ASP A 60 10.71 9.01 -20.71
N GLU A 61 10.76 9.51 -21.95
CA GLU A 61 10.09 10.74 -22.37
C GLU A 61 8.59 10.57 -22.66
N PRO A 62 7.76 11.63 -22.54
CA PRO A 62 6.30 11.55 -22.70
C PRO A 62 5.80 11.00 -24.05
N ASN A 63 6.63 10.97 -25.09
CA ASN A 63 6.30 10.45 -26.43
C ASN A 63 7.07 9.18 -26.80
N PHE A 64 7.82 8.60 -25.86
CA PHE A 64 8.58 7.38 -26.11
C PHE A 64 7.67 6.23 -26.49
N ARG A 65 8.05 5.48 -27.54
CA ARG A 65 7.27 4.38 -28.07
C ARG A 65 8.11 3.18 -28.43
N VAL A 66 7.56 2.01 -28.15
CA VAL A 66 8.02 0.72 -28.65
C VAL A 66 6.77 -0.02 -29.12
N ASP A 67 6.82 -0.54 -30.34
CA ASP A 67 5.74 -1.32 -30.96
C ASP A 67 6.37 -2.58 -31.54
N GLU A 68 6.67 -3.51 -30.64
CA GLU A 68 7.32 -4.78 -30.96
C GLU A 68 6.47 -5.94 -30.44
N VAL A 69 6.73 -7.15 -30.96
CA VAL A 69 5.96 -8.35 -30.63
C VAL A 69 6.03 -8.68 -29.12
N ASP A 70 7.14 -8.39 -28.47
CA ASP A 70 7.43 -8.72 -27.09
C ASP A 70 7.35 -7.52 -26.11
N LEU A 71 7.36 -6.28 -26.61
CA LEU A 71 7.25 -5.07 -25.79
C LEU A 71 6.45 -3.97 -26.49
N ASN A 72 5.45 -3.45 -25.78
CA ASN A 72 4.65 -2.31 -26.22
C ASN A 72 4.71 -1.22 -25.16
N ILE A 73 5.19 -0.03 -25.54
CA ILE A 73 5.23 1.16 -24.69
C ILE A 73 4.60 2.33 -25.47
N PRO A 74 3.63 3.07 -24.90
CA PRO A 74 2.96 2.80 -23.61
C PRO A 74 2.21 1.47 -23.62
N HIS A 75 1.99 0.88 -22.44
CA HIS A 75 1.27 -0.40 -22.35
C HIS A 75 -0.14 -0.27 -22.93
N PRO A 76 -0.57 -1.13 -23.88
CA PRO A 76 -1.75 -0.89 -24.72
C PRO A 76 -3.06 -0.88 -23.93
N ARG A 77 -3.08 -1.54 -22.75
CA ARG A 77 -4.30 -1.71 -21.94
C ARG A 77 -4.41 -0.77 -20.74
N ILE A 78 -3.61 0.29 -20.67
CA ILE A 78 -3.70 1.28 -19.58
C ILE A 78 -5.11 1.87 -19.50
N ALA A 79 -5.65 2.32 -20.63
CA ALA A 79 -6.94 3.01 -20.70
C ALA A 79 -8.14 2.14 -20.30
N GLU A 80 -7.99 0.82 -20.28
CA GLU A 80 -9.08 -0.14 -20.02
C GLU A 80 -9.17 -0.54 -18.53
N ARG A 81 -8.17 -0.21 -17.71
CA ARG A 81 -7.95 -0.83 -16.40
C ARG A 81 -8.05 0.19 -15.27
N PRO A 82 -9.19 0.30 -14.56
CA PRO A 82 -9.32 1.20 -13.40
C PRO A 82 -8.26 0.93 -12.31
N PHE A 83 -7.92 -0.34 -12.08
CA PHE A 83 -6.90 -0.73 -11.10
C PHE A 83 -5.46 -0.36 -11.49
N VAL A 84 -5.21 0.04 -12.75
CA VAL A 84 -3.95 0.66 -13.21
C VAL A 84 -4.06 2.17 -13.15
N LEU A 85 -5.17 2.74 -13.65
CA LEU A 85 -5.37 4.18 -13.74
C LEU A 85 -5.47 4.86 -12.36
N GLN A 86 -6.10 4.23 -11.38
CA GLN A 86 -6.21 4.81 -10.02
C GLN A 86 -4.85 5.01 -9.34
N PRO A 87 -3.98 4.00 -9.17
CA PRO A 87 -2.67 4.21 -8.57
C PRO A 87 -1.78 5.09 -9.46
N LEU A 88 -2.00 5.11 -10.78
CA LEU A 88 -1.31 6.06 -11.66
C LEU A 88 -1.74 7.51 -11.38
N CYS A 89 -3.04 7.79 -11.19
CA CYS A 89 -3.54 9.10 -10.80
C CYS A 89 -3.02 9.58 -9.44
N ASP A 90 -2.75 8.65 -8.51
CA ASP A 90 -2.11 8.98 -7.23
C ASP A 90 -0.66 9.49 -7.41
N LEU A 91 0.02 9.08 -8.48
CA LEU A 91 1.39 9.49 -8.79
C LEU A 91 1.44 10.72 -9.70
N ASP A 92 0.71 10.66 -10.81
CA ASP A 92 0.63 11.72 -11.82
C ASP A 92 -0.72 11.63 -12.56
N PRO A 93 -1.68 12.54 -12.27
CA PRO A 93 -2.97 12.55 -12.95
C PRO A 93 -2.88 12.91 -14.44
N GLU A 94 -1.78 13.52 -14.89
CA GLU A 94 -1.53 13.92 -16.27
C GLU A 94 -0.78 12.85 -17.09
N ALA A 95 -0.38 11.74 -16.46
CA ALA A 95 0.29 10.63 -17.13
C ALA A 95 -0.49 10.15 -18.36
N GLY A 96 0.22 9.92 -19.46
CA GLY A 96 -0.36 9.51 -20.74
C GLY A 96 -0.88 10.65 -21.63
N ARG A 97 -0.95 11.91 -21.15
CA ARG A 97 -1.48 13.01 -21.98
C ARG A 97 -0.78 13.15 -23.33
N SER A 98 0.54 13.05 -23.36
CA SER A 98 1.33 13.08 -24.61
C SER A 98 1.32 11.74 -25.33
N ALA A 99 1.62 10.64 -24.63
CA ALA A 99 1.78 9.31 -25.23
C ALA A 99 0.47 8.72 -25.81
N LEU A 100 -0.65 8.97 -25.14
CA LEU A 100 -1.97 8.37 -25.39
C LEU A 100 -3.02 9.41 -25.84
N GLY A 101 -2.68 10.70 -25.85
CA GLY A 101 -3.61 11.78 -26.19
C GLY A 101 -4.67 12.09 -25.12
N SER A 102 -4.61 11.42 -23.97
CA SER A 102 -5.53 11.59 -22.85
C SER A 102 -4.80 11.32 -21.54
N SER A 103 -5.12 12.07 -20.48
CA SER A 103 -4.48 11.86 -19.18
C SER A 103 -5.11 10.73 -18.40
N ALA A 104 -4.37 10.17 -17.44
CA ALA A 104 -4.85 9.12 -16.53
C ALA A 104 -6.17 9.51 -15.86
N ALA A 105 -6.29 10.76 -15.38
CA ALA A 105 -7.51 11.27 -14.78
C ALA A 105 -8.70 11.28 -15.77
N THR A 106 -8.49 11.74 -17.00
CA THR A 106 -9.53 11.73 -18.04
C THR A 106 -9.93 10.31 -18.44
N MET A 107 -8.95 9.42 -18.64
CA MET A 107 -9.22 8.00 -18.95
C MET A 107 -10.01 7.32 -17.83
N LEU A 108 -9.65 7.57 -16.56
CA LEU A 108 -10.34 6.99 -15.41
C LEU A 108 -11.80 7.46 -15.32
N GLN A 109 -12.06 8.74 -15.57
CA GLN A 109 -13.41 9.32 -15.58
C GLN A 109 -14.28 8.80 -16.73
N ALA A 110 -13.66 8.42 -17.85
CA ALA A 110 -14.37 7.88 -19.02
C ALA A 110 -14.82 6.43 -18.84
N LEU A 111 -14.26 5.70 -17.86
CA LEU A 111 -14.64 4.31 -17.60
C LEU A 111 -15.95 4.22 -16.83
N SER A 112 -16.77 3.23 -17.21
CA SER A 112 -17.96 2.89 -16.42
C SER A 112 -17.54 2.42 -15.03
N PRO A 113 -18.31 2.77 -13.98
CA PRO A 113 -18.04 2.27 -12.63
C PRO A 113 -17.99 0.73 -12.61
N LEU A 114 -16.98 0.18 -11.93
CA LEU A 114 -16.91 -1.25 -11.69
C LEU A 114 -18.01 -1.69 -10.72
N GLN A 115 -18.55 -2.89 -10.92
CA GLN A 115 -19.48 -3.51 -9.97
C GLN A 115 -18.88 -3.63 -8.57
N SER A 116 -17.57 -3.88 -8.49
CA SER A 116 -16.78 -3.85 -7.26
C SER A 116 -15.61 -2.90 -7.46
N PRO A 117 -15.72 -1.63 -7.02
CA PRO A 117 -14.63 -0.69 -7.16
C PRO A 117 -13.46 -1.09 -6.26
N PRO A 118 -12.21 -0.87 -6.70
CA PRO A 118 -11.05 -1.04 -5.85
C PRO A 118 -11.13 -0.13 -4.60
N VAL A 119 -10.65 -0.65 -3.49
CA VAL A 119 -10.58 0.06 -2.20
C VAL A 119 -9.13 0.42 -1.93
N ARG A 120 -8.87 1.67 -1.53
CA ARG A 120 -7.54 2.08 -1.10
C ARG A 120 -7.20 1.38 0.21
N VAL A 121 -5.99 0.83 0.30
CA VAL A 121 -5.53 0.11 1.49
C VAL A 121 -4.18 0.60 1.97
N THR A 122 -3.92 0.45 3.28
CA THR A 122 -2.59 0.58 3.87
C THR A 122 -2.17 -0.78 4.41
N PRO A 123 -1.05 -1.36 3.94
CA PRO A 123 -0.50 -2.59 4.51
C PRO A 123 -0.11 -2.39 5.97
N LEU A 124 -0.56 -3.30 6.85
CA LEU A 124 -0.21 -3.32 8.27
C LEU A 124 0.82 -4.42 8.53
N GLY A 125 2.06 -4.01 8.77
CA GLY A 125 3.18 -4.92 9.01
C GLY A 125 3.83 -5.42 7.72
N ARG A 126 4.53 -6.56 7.81
CA ARG A 126 5.37 -7.10 6.70
C ARG A 126 4.62 -8.07 5.78
N THR A 127 3.32 -8.25 5.96
CA THR A 127 2.53 -9.25 5.22
C THR A 127 1.40 -8.57 4.45
N THR A 128 1.01 -9.12 3.30
CA THR A 128 -0.11 -8.63 2.49
C THR A 128 -1.48 -9.04 3.02
N GLN A 129 -1.53 -9.87 4.08
CA GLN A 129 -2.77 -10.38 4.66
C GLN A 129 -3.47 -9.38 5.59
N ASN A 130 -2.70 -8.47 6.20
CA ASN A 130 -3.22 -7.47 7.10
C ASN A 130 -3.21 -6.11 6.41
N VAL A 131 -4.38 -5.61 6.05
CA VAL A 131 -4.55 -4.30 5.43
C VAL A 131 -5.59 -3.49 6.18
N LEU A 132 -5.35 -2.18 6.27
CA LEU A 132 -6.36 -1.21 6.69
C LEU A 132 -7.05 -0.67 5.44
N GLU A 133 -8.36 -0.89 5.34
CA GLU A 133 -9.18 -0.39 4.23
C GLU A 133 -9.69 1.04 4.45
N TRP A 134 -9.47 1.91 3.48
CA TRP A 134 -9.98 3.28 3.42
C TRP A 134 -11.27 3.36 2.60
N ASN A 135 -12.34 2.81 3.15
CA ASN A 135 -13.66 2.69 2.50
C ASN A 135 -14.61 3.87 2.78
N GLY A 136 -14.06 5.05 3.09
CA GLY A 136 -14.85 6.26 3.42
C GLY A 136 -15.45 6.29 4.82
N VAL A 137 -15.32 5.22 5.61
CA VAL A 137 -15.71 5.21 7.03
C VAL A 137 -14.55 5.75 7.88
N PRO A 138 -14.79 6.78 8.73
CA PRO A 138 -13.78 7.27 9.66
C PRO A 138 -13.24 6.15 10.55
N LYS A 139 -11.91 6.08 10.70
CA LYS A 139 -11.23 5.12 11.57
C LYS A 139 -10.93 5.79 12.90
N ALA A 140 -11.42 5.21 14.00
CA ALA A 140 -11.10 5.69 15.33
C ALA A 140 -9.71 5.16 15.77
N MET A 141 -8.85 6.08 16.22
CA MET A 141 -7.55 5.76 16.81
C MET A 141 -7.61 5.99 18.32
N GLY A 142 -7.45 4.93 19.09
CA GLY A 142 -7.39 5.00 20.55
C GLY A 142 -6.00 5.35 21.03
N ILE A 143 -5.88 6.39 21.87
CA ILE A 143 -4.59 6.85 22.41
C ILE A 143 -4.31 6.16 23.74
N ILE A 144 -3.11 5.61 23.88
CA ILE A 144 -2.60 5.02 25.13
C ILE A 144 -1.31 5.75 25.48
N ASN A 145 -1.38 6.61 26.49
CA ASN A 145 -0.22 7.33 27.01
C ASN A 145 0.46 6.49 28.10
N ALA A 146 1.53 5.78 27.74
CA ALA A 146 2.39 5.05 28.67
C ALA A 146 3.39 5.99 29.35
N THR A 147 2.90 7.10 29.91
CA THR A 147 3.70 8.11 30.61
C THR A 147 3.23 8.24 32.06
N PRO A 148 4.10 8.58 33.01
CA PRO A 148 3.69 8.87 34.39
C PRO A 148 2.74 10.08 34.47
N ASP A 149 2.88 11.03 33.54
CA ASP A 149 2.32 12.38 33.60
C ASP A 149 1.02 12.55 32.78
N SER A 150 0.21 11.51 32.61
CA SER A 150 -1.04 11.62 31.83
C SER A 150 -2.07 12.51 32.57
N PHE A 151 -2.11 13.79 32.20
CA PHE A 151 -2.99 14.87 32.71
C PHE A 151 -4.49 14.52 32.75
N SER A 152 -4.96 13.49 32.03
CA SER A 152 -6.35 13.04 32.00
C SER A 152 -6.66 11.88 32.96
N ASP A 153 -5.67 11.07 33.35
CA ASP A 153 -5.92 9.75 33.95
C ASP A 153 -5.19 9.51 35.28
N GLY A 154 -4.48 10.52 35.81
CA GLY A 154 -3.97 10.54 37.18
C GLY A 154 -2.94 9.45 37.50
N GLY A 155 -2.07 9.09 36.57
CA GLY A 155 -0.98 8.13 36.81
C GLY A 155 -1.43 6.67 36.95
N LYS A 156 -2.65 6.31 36.52
CA LYS A 156 -3.16 4.93 36.58
C LYS A 156 -2.60 3.99 35.50
N PHE A 157 -1.81 4.52 34.55
CA PHE A 157 -1.27 3.77 33.41
C PHE A 157 0.23 3.43 33.52
N ILE A 158 0.76 3.36 34.75
CA ILE A 158 2.19 3.13 34.98
C ILE A 158 2.58 1.65 34.72
N SER A 159 1.63 0.71 34.70
CA SER A 159 1.92 -0.71 34.46
C SER A 159 1.49 -1.18 33.07
N ILE A 160 2.25 -2.12 32.51
CA ILE A 160 1.90 -2.81 31.25
C ILE A 160 0.48 -3.37 31.29
N GLU A 161 0.05 -3.93 32.43
CA GLU A 161 -1.30 -4.48 32.61
C GLU A 161 -2.41 -3.44 32.42
N SER A 162 -2.19 -2.22 32.91
CA SER A 162 -3.16 -1.13 32.77
C SER A 162 -3.25 -0.64 31.32
N ALA A 163 -2.12 -0.57 30.60
CA ALA A 163 -2.09 -0.27 29.18
C ALA A 163 -2.81 -1.34 28.35
N ILE A 164 -2.59 -2.62 28.64
CA ILE A 164 -3.30 -3.74 27.98
C ILE A 164 -4.80 -3.69 28.23
N ARG A 165 -5.22 -3.37 29.47
CA ARG A 165 -6.64 -3.23 29.82
C ARG A 165 -7.28 -2.07 29.05
N GLN A 166 -6.57 -0.96 28.93
CA GLN A 166 -7.03 0.19 28.16
C GLN A 166 -7.12 -0.13 26.67
N ALA A 167 -6.10 -0.78 26.10
CA ALA A 167 -6.12 -1.27 24.72
C ALA A 167 -7.34 -2.15 24.45
N SER A 168 -7.60 -3.11 25.33
CA SER A 168 -8.75 -4.01 25.24
C SER A 168 -10.08 -3.24 25.28
N ASN A 169 -10.19 -2.23 26.14
CA ASN A 169 -11.38 -1.37 26.22
C ASN A 169 -11.59 -0.56 24.93
N LEU A 170 -10.52 0.05 24.40
CA LEU A 170 -10.56 0.82 23.17
C LEU A 170 -10.96 -0.05 21.97
N ILE A 171 -10.43 -1.27 21.88
CA ILE A 171 -10.81 -2.26 20.86
C ILE A 171 -12.30 -2.62 21.00
N GLN A 172 -12.78 -2.91 22.21
CA GLN A 172 -14.21 -3.21 22.46
C GLN A 172 -15.14 -2.04 22.10
N ARG A 173 -14.65 -0.80 22.18
CA ARG A 173 -15.38 0.41 21.75
C ARG A 173 -15.32 0.66 20.24
N GLY A 174 -14.65 -0.20 19.48
CA GLY A 174 -14.58 -0.11 18.01
C GLY A 174 -13.41 0.75 17.50
N CYS A 175 -12.37 1.00 18.30
CA CYS A 175 -11.15 1.60 17.77
C CYS A 175 -10.53 0.67 16.71
N SER A 176 -10.22 1.24 15.54
CA SER A 176 -9.57 0.53 14.43
C SER A 176 -8.04 0.52 14.57
N LEU A 177 -7.50 1.50 15.29
CA LEU A 177 -6.07 1.71 15.50
C LEU A 177 -5.79 2.03 16.96
N LEU A 178 -4.59 1.71 17.43
CA LEU A 178 -4.06 2.12 18.72
C LEU A 178 -2.78 2.90 18.50
N ASP A 179 -2.66 4.05 19.17
CA ASP A 179 -1.45 4.86 19.23
C ASP A 179 -0.88 4.80 20.65
N ILE A 180 0.34 4.26 20.78
CA ILE A 180 0.98 4.00 22.08
C ILE A 180 2.20 4.90 22.22
N GLY A 181 2.11 5.89 23.10
CA GLY A 181 3.17 6.90 23.31
C GLY A 181 3.85 6.74 24.67
N GLY A 182 5.16 6.58 24.69
CA GLY A 182 5.99 6.53 25.90
C GLY A 182 6.57 7.88 26.33
N GLN A 183 6.42 8.91 25.49
CA GLN A 183 6.87 10.27 25.76
C GLN A 183 5.74 11.29 25.58
N SER A 184 5.65 12.24 26.52
CA SER A 184 4.70 13.35 26.42
C SER A 184 5.23 14.41 25.44
N THR A 185 4.39 14.84 24.52
CA THR A 185 4.65 15.95 23.58
C THR A 185 3.92 17.24 23.96
N ARG A 186 3.37 17.31 25.18
CA ARG A 186 2.70 18.52 25.68
C ARG A 186 3.70 19.68 25.83
N PRO A 187 3.26 20.95 25.67
CA PRO A 187 4.13 22.10 25.89
C PRO A 187 4.80 22.06 27.28
N GLY A 188 6.13 22.23 27.31
CA GLY A 188 6.92 22.20 28.55
C GLY A 188 7.19 20.80 29.13
N ALA A 189 6.81 19.72 28.42
CA ALA A 189 7.16 18.37 28.84
C ALA A 189 8.68 18.17 28.84
N THR A 190 9.18 17.45 29.85
CA THR A 190 10.59 17.04 29.89
C THR A 190 10.79 15.89 28.91
N ILE A 191 11.73 16.06 27.99
CA ILE A 191 12.17 14.99 27.08
C ILE A 191 12.92 13.94 27.90
N VAL A 192 12.56 12.67 27.72
CA VAL A 192 13.22 11.56 28.41
C VAL A 192 14.28 10.92 27.51
N PRO A 193 15.29 10.24 28.07
CA PRO A 193 16.20 9.41 27.28
C PRO A 193 15.46 8.33 26.49
N GLU A 194 15.98 7.95 25.32
CA GLU A 194 15.40 6.93 24.43
C GLU A 194 15.13 5.61 25.15
N ASP A 195 16.07 5.11 25.96
CA ASP A 195 15.90 3.87 26.71
C ASP A 195 14.70 3.91 27.66
N THR A 196 14.40 5.09 28.22
CA THR A 196 13.24 5.29 29.11
C THR A 196 11.93 5.22 28.34
N GLU A 197 11.87 5.81 27.14
CA GLU A 197 10.69 5.68 26.27
C GLU A 197 10.50 4.24 25.78
N GLN A 198 11.59 3.56 25.39
CA GLN A 198 11.55 2.16 24.97
C GLN A 198 11.06 1.23 26.09
N GLN A 199 11.50 1.44 27.33
CA GLN A 199 11.01 0.71 28.52
C GLN A 199 9.52 0.91 28.80
N ARG A 200 8.92 1.99 28.30
CA ARG A 200 7.49 2.26 28.49
C ARG A 200 6.62 1.57 27.44
N VAL A 201 7.16 1.29 26.26
CA VAL A 201 6.36 0.88 25.08
C VAL A 201 6.74 -0.50 24.53
N VAL A 202 8.02 -0.85 24.56
CA VAL A 202 8.57 -2.00 23.81
C VAL A 202 9.19 -3.08 24.71
N ARG A 203 9.82 -2.68 25.81
CA ARG A 203 10.60 -3.57 26.68
C ARG A 203 9.90 -3.90 28.00
#